data_AF-A0A1M3SZR0-F1
#
_entry.id   AF-A0A1M3SZR0-F1
#
_cell.length_a   1.000
_cell.length_b   1.000
_cell.length_c   1.000
_cell.angle_alpha   90.00
_cell.angle_beta   90.00
_cell.angle_gamma   90.00
#
_symmetry.space_group_name_H-M   'P 1'
#
loop_
_entity.id
_entity.type
_entity.pdbx_description
1 polymer ?
#
loop_
_entity_poly.entity_id
_entity_poly.type
_entity_poly.pdbx_seq_one_letter_code
_entity_poly.pdbx_strand_id
1 'polypeptide(L)'
;MFMSSPSSASWEVSSLEVQTSTPDAVDDVLYANGNMQVPVIIAIKAIDPGSGASYELTDSDLDTIKLIDYDDPRYWVTTTKVENKRIGASIEQPNSRVVNTAGAPYDSKVTLTGLAPVRYTLDDLNLNKDNTVSGTLNVDNSTVDWAQQNYYLTTNKHELRKVDLYGYDNGSDNPPREFSTCFVPVAGLLGIFYFWPMGTEEKRTVGTGNYTTEIDVNQRSDALCFTHMEFIAILLSENRHYSEGRFTFYDRFGNIGTFWSGYKDAYTVLEILDHKFEDEDSGYMT
;
A
#
# COMPACT_ATOMS: atom_id res chain seq x y z
N MET A 1 -57.85 36.14 -14.96
CA MET A 1 -57.26 34.85 -15.36
C MET A 1 -55.84 34.85 -14.82
N PHE A 2 -55.62 34.26 -13.66
CA PHE A 2 -54.28 34.12 -13.08
C PHE A 2 -53.63 32.92 -13.76
N MET A 3 -52.63 33.16 -14.60
CA MET A 3 -51.72 32.10 -15.02
C MET A 3 -50.83 31.78 -13.82
N SER A 4 -51.05 30.62 -13.20
CA SER A 4 -50.05 30.02 -12.33
C SER A 4 -48.86 29.62 -13.20
N SER A 5 -47.71 30.28 -13.04
CA SER A 5 -46.45 29.78 -13.61
C SER A 5 -46.17 28.40 -13.00
N PRO A 6 -46.05 27.33 -13.79
CA PRO A 6 -45.46 26.11 -13.27
C PRO A 6 -43.99 26.43 -13.03
N SER A 7 -43.53 26.38 -11.77
CA SER A 7 -42.11 26.22 -11.52
C SER A 7 -41.73 24.84 -12.04
N SER A 8 -41.24 24.75 -13.29
CA SER A 8 -40.78 23.48 -13.83
C SER A 8 -39.51 23.08 -13.10
N ALA A 9 -39.63 22.23 -12.08
CA ALA A 9 -38.50 21.42 -11.67
C ALA A 9 -38.02 20.68 -12.93
N SER A 10 -36.75 20.84 -13.30
CA SER A 10 -36.19 20.23 -14.53
C SER A 10 -36.18 18.70 -14.45
N TRP A 11 -36.26 18.13 -13.25
CA TRP A 11 -36.40 16.70 -13.00
C TRP A 11 -36.90 16.42 -11.57
N GLU A 12 -37.40 15.21 -11.33
CA GLU A 12 -37.61 14.66 -10.00
C GLU A 12 -37.11 13.22 -9.83
N VAL A 13 -36.75 12.83 -8.60
CA VAL A 13 -36.35 11.46 -8.27
C VAL A 13 -37.56 10.55 -8.32
N SER A 14 -37.45 9.44 -9.06
CA SER A 14 -38.43 8.34 -9.10
C SER A 14 -37.93 7.07 -8.42
N SER A 15 -36.61 6.91 -8.26
CA SER A 15 -35.96 5.81 -7.54
C SER A 15 -34.64 6.31 -6.95
N LEU A 16 -34.35 5.92 -5.71
CA LEU A 16 -33.10 6.21 -5.03
C LEU A 16 -32.74 5.03 -4.11
N GLU A 17 -31.58 4.43 -4.33
CA GLU A 17 -31.08 3.29 -3.55
C GLU A 17 -29.60 3.46 -3.23
N VAL A 18 -29.19 2.90 -2.08
CA VAL A 18 -27.78 2.78 -1.70
C VAL A 18 -27.43 1.29 -1.64
N GLN A 19 -26.28 0.96 -2.20
CA GLN A 19 -25.82 -0.41 -2.39
C GLN A 19 -24.33 -0.54 -2.05
N THR A 20 -23.92 -1.73 -1.62
CA THR A 20 -22.50 -2.10 -1.53
C THR A 20 -22.07 -2.82 -2.80
N SER A 21 -20.77 -3.07 -2.95
CA SER A 21 -20.24 -3.87 -4.07
C SER A 21 -20.38 -5.38 -3.88
N THR A 22 -20.91 -5.83 -2.74
CA THR A 22 -21.08 -7.26 -2.44
C THR A 22 -22.28 -7.82 -3.22
N PRO A 23 -22.36 -9.15 -3.42
CA PRO A 23 -23.45 -9.77 -4.17
C PRO A 23 -24.85 -9.45 -3.63
N ASP A 24 -24.95 -9.25 -2.32
CA ASP A 24 -26.20 -9.03 -1.60
C ASP A 24 -26.55 -7.53 -1.54
N ALA A 25 -25.59 -6.66 -1.88
CA ALA A 25 -25.68 -5.20 -2.00
C ALA A 25 -26.13 -4.44 -0.74
N VAL A 26 -26.31 -5.10 0.41
CA VAL A 26 -26.86 -4.50 1.64
C VAL A 26 -25.85 -4.40 2.78
N ASP A 27 -24.80 -5.19 2.75
CA ASP A 27 -23.75 -5.23 3.75
C ASP A 27 -22.37 -5.38 3.12
N ASP A 28 -21.36 -4.86 3.82
CA ASP A 28 -19.96 -5.05 3.50
C ASP A 28 -19.12 -4.89 4.78
N VAL A 29 -17.84 -5.22 4.67
CA VAL A 29 -16.90 -5.28 5.79
C VAL A 29 -15.66 -4.46 5.46
N LEU A 30 -15.17 -3.71 6.45
CA LEU A 30 -13.89 -3.04 6.36
C LEU A 30 -13.11 -3.17 7.67
N TYR A 31 -11.79 -3.12 7.57
CA TYR A 31 -10.95 -2.99 8.75
C TYR A 31 -10.95 -1.54 9.24
N ALA A 32 -11.10 -1.36 10.54
CA ALA A 32 -11.10 -0.08 11.22
C ALA A 32 -9.69 0.52 11.35
N ASN A 33 -8.92 0.49 10.26
CA ASN A 33 -7.51 0.89 10.20
C ASN A 33 -7.32 2.30 9.62
N GLY A 34 -8.40 2.98 9.21
CA GLY A 34 -8.38 4.31 8.58
C GLY A 34 -7.82 4.36 7.16
N ASN A 35 -7.30 3.24 6.65
CA ASN A 35 -6.69 3.11 5.33
C ASN A 35 -7.59 2.35 4.34
N MET A 36 -8.33 1.35 4.82
CA MET A 36 -9.28 0.59 4.01
C MET A 36 -10.44 1.49 3.61
N GLN A 37 -10.80 1.42 2.33
CA GLN A 37 -11.95 2.09 1.77
C GLN A 37 -12.83 1.07 1.06
N VAL A 38 -14.13 1.19 1.28
CA VAL A 38 -15.13 0.36 0.61
C VAL A 38 -16.05 1.28 -0.20
N PRO A 39 -16.33 0.93 -1.47
CA PRO A 39 -17.22 1.74 -2.29
C PRO A 39 -18.66 1.61 -1.81
N VAL A 40 -19.37 2.74 -1.83
CA VAL A 40 -20.82 2.79 -1.70
C VAL A 40 -21.40 3.28 -3.02
N ILE A 41 -22.30 2.48 -3.58
CA ILE A 41 -22.94 2.70 -4.87
C ILE A 41 -24.28 3.36 -4.64
N ILE A 42 -24.56 4.43 -5.38
CA ILE A 42 -25.84 5.14 -5.32
C ILE A 42 -26.52 4.96 -6.67
N ALA A 43 -27.67 4.29 -6.66
CA ALA A 43 -28.47 4.06 -7.86
C ALA A 43 -29.66 5.03 -7.87
N ILE A 44 -29.74 5.87 -8.90
CA ILE A 44 -30.75 6.93 -9.02
C ILE A 44 -31.47 6.81 -10.36
N LYS A 45 -32.79 6.98 -10.34
CA LYS A 45 -33.59 7.23 -11.55
C LYS A 45 -34.30 8.56 -11.42
N ALA A 46 -34.12 9.44 -12.39
CA ALA A 46 -34.79 10.73 -12.47
C ALA A 46 -35.77 10.75 -13.65
N ILE A 47 -36.84 11.54 -13.52
CA ILE A 47 -37.85 11.74 -14.56
C ILE A 47 -38.15 13.23 -14.74
N ASP A 48 -38.62 13.61 -15.91
CA ASP A 48 -39.29 14.90 -16.12
C ASP A 48 -40.70 14.81 -15.49
N PRO A 49 -41.06 15.69 -14.54
CA PRO A 49 -42.33 15.57 -13.80
C PRO A 49 -43.56 15.87 -14.65
N GLY A 50 -43.41 16.60 -15.77
CA GLY A 50 -44.52 16.96 -16.65
C GLY A 50 -44.89 15.84 -17.64
N SER A 51 -43.90 15.05 -18.07
CA SER A 51 -44.05 14.00 -19.08
C SER A 51 -43.89 12.57 -18.55
N GLY A 52 -43.26 12.39 -17.38
CA GLY A 52 -42.87 11.10 -16.84
C GLY A 52 -41.73 10.42 -17.59
N ALA A 53 -41.12 11.09 -18.57
CA ALA A 53 -39.99 10.56 -19.34
C ALA A 53 -38.73 10.49 -18.46
N SER A 54 -37.86 9.51 -18.72
CA SER A 54 -36.56 9.41 -18.05
C SER A 54 -35.74 10.68 -18.28
N TYR A 55 -35.10 11.17 -17.23
CA TYR A 55 -34.18 12.30 -17.26
C TYR A 55 -32.76 11.81 -16.97
N GLU A 56 -31.81 12.18 -17.83
CA GLU A 56 -30.39 11.91 -17.57
C GLU A 56 -29.81 13.03 -16.71
N LEU A 57 -29.37 12.68 -15.50
CA LEU A 57 -28.73 13.61 -14.56
C LEU A 57 -27.41 14.10 -15.13
N THR A 58 -27.17 15.40 -15.02
CA THR A 58 -25.90 16.03 -15.39
C THR A 58 -24.88 15.89 -14.26
N ASP A 59 -23.59 16.13 -14.53
CA ASP A 59 -22.55 16.15 -13.50
C ASP A 59 -22.90 17.12 -12.36
N SER A 60 -23.44 18.30 -12.68
CA SER A 60 -23.87 19.27 -11.66
C SER A 60 -25.05 18.79 -10.81
N ASP A 61 -25.92 17.92 -11.34
CA ASP A 61 -26.98 17.32 -10.53
C ASP A 61 -26.39 16.27 -9.58
N LEU A 62 -25.43 15.48 -10.08
CA LEU A 62 -24.74 14.44 -9.30
C LEU A 62 -23.86 15.03 -8.19
N ASP A 63 -23.30 16.23 -8.37
CA ASP A 63 -22.52 16.95 -7.35
C ASP A 63 -23.35 17.29 -6.09
N THR A 64 -24.68 17.25 -6.18
CA THR A 64 -25.56 17.48 -5.01
C THR A 64 -25.74 16.24 -4.14
N ILE A 65 -25.29 15.06 -4.60
CA ILE A 65 -25.42 13.81 -3.87
C ILE A 65 -24.54 13.85 -2.62
N LYS A 66 -25.12 13.45 -1.50
CA LYS A 66 -24.40 13.31 -0.22
C LYS A 66 -24.71 11.95 0.37
N LEU A 67 -23.68 11.21 0.77
CA LEU A 67 -23.87 10.08 1.67
C LEU A 67 -24.36 10.59 3.02
N ILE A 68 -25.32 9.88 3.58
CA ILE A 68 -25.78 10.08 4.95
C ILE A 68 -24.92 9.17 5.83
N ASP A 69 -23.68 9.62 6.02
CA ASP A 69 -22.81 9.42 7.19
C ASP A 69 -22.30 10.85 7.48
N TYR A 70 -22.60 11.42 8.65
CA TYR A 70 -22.73 12.88 8.88
C TYR A 70 -21.50 13.77 8.54
N ASP A 71 -20.38 13.22 8.08
CA ASP A 71 -19.07 13.87 8.04
C ASP A 71 -18.32 13.87 6.67
N ASP A 72 -18.74 13.16 5.60
CA ASP A 72 -17.96 13.14 4.33
C ASP A 72 -18.80 12.86 3.05
N PRO A 73 -18.82 13.74 2.03
CA PRO A 73 -19.53 13.52 0.76
C PRO A 73 -18.82 12.57 -0.23
N ARG A 74 -17.90 11.71 0.20
CA ARG A 74 -17.19 10.77 -0.69
C ARG A 74 -17.97 9.47 -0.91
N TYR A 75 -17.95 8.93 -2.13
CA TYR A 75 -18.47 7.59 -2.49
C TYR A 75 -17.72 6.40 -1.83
N TRP A 76 -16.78 6.68 -0.93
CA TRP A 76 -15.91 5.70 -0.27
C TRP A 76 -15.99 5.91 1.23
N VAL A 77 -16.26 4.84 1.98
CA VAL A 77 -16.36 4.89 3.44
C VAL A 77 -15.15 4.25 4.09
N THR A 78 -14.63 4.89 5.13
CA THR A 78 -13.61 4.34 6.03
C THR A 78 -14.03 4.48 7.50
N THR A 79 -13.33 3.78 8.39
CA THR A 79 -13.51 3.92 9.83
C THR A 79 -12.22 3.62 10.59
N THR A 80 -12.12 4.18 11.79
CA THR A 80 -11.08 3.87 12.79
C THR A 80 -11.69 3.21 14.04
N LYS A 81 -13.00 2.91 14.01
CA LYS A 81 -13.74 2.29 15.11
C LYS A 81 -14.31 0.93 14.69
N VAL A 82 -14.28 0.00 15.63
CA VAL A 82 -15.00 -1.28 15.51
C VAL A 82 -16.47 -1.01 15.79
N GLU A 83 -17.24 -0.78 14.73
CA GLU A 83 -18.64 -0.37 14.81
C GLU A 83 -19.41 -0.74 13.55
N ASN A 84 -20.74 -0.70 13.64
CA ASN A 84 -21.60 -0.79 12.46
C ASN A 84 -21.95 0.64 12.01
N LYS A 85 -21.57 0.98 10.78
CA LYS A 85 -22.00 2.21 10.12
C LYS A 85 -23.20 1.91 9.22
N ARG A 86 -24.27 2.67 9.39
CA ARG A 86 -25.42 2.62 8.48
C ARG A 86 -25.34 3.81 7.55
N ILE A 87 -25.21 3.54 6.26
CA ILE A 87 -25.02 4.57 5.24
C ILE A 87 -26.31 4.67 4.43
N GLY A 88 -26.84 5.89 4.33
CA GLY A 88 -27.88 6.25 3.38
C GLY A 88 -27.35 7.24 2.33
N ALA A 89 -28.25 7.77 1.50
CA ALA A 89 -27.91 8.81 0.55
C ALA A 89 -29.01 9.89 0.51
N SER A 90 -28.62 11.08 0.09
CA SER A 90 -29.53 12.18 -0.22
C SER A 90 -29.10 12.89 -1.49
N ILE A 91 -30.06 13.51 -2.17
CA ILE A 91 -29.86 14.34 -3.36
C ILE A 91 -30.79 15.55 -3.28
N GLU A 92 -30.29 16.73 -3.67
CA GLU A 92 -31.07 17.95 -3.75
C GLU A 92 -31.64 18.12 -5.16
N GLN A 93 -32.96 18.25 -5.26
CA GLN A 93 -33.66 18.44 -6.52
C GLN A 93 -33.67 19.93 -6.93
N PRO A 94 -33.98 20.27 -8.20
CA PRO A 94 -33.98 21.66 -8.68
C PRO A 94 -34.94 22.60 -7.94
N ASN A 95 -35.96 22.05 -7.28
CA ASN A 95 -36.90 22.78 -6.43
C ASN A 95 -36.41 22.94 -4.97
N SER A 96 -35.12 22.67 -4.70
CA SER A 96 -34.49 22.64 -3.38
C SER A 96 -35.06 21.60 -2.40
N ARG A 97 -35.85 20.64 -2.91
CA ARG A 97 -36.30 19.50 -2.10
C ARG A 97 -35.16 18.51 -1.98
N VAL A 98 -34.84 18.12 -0.75
CA VAL A 98 -33.93 17.02 -0.48
C VAL A 98 -34.72 15.71 -0.41
N VAL A 99 -34.34 14.76 -1.25
CA VAL A 99 -34.81 13.38 -1.20
C VAL A 99 -33.72 12.53 -0.55
N ASN A 100 -34.11 11.58 0.30
CA ASN A 100 -33.15 10.71 0.97
C ASN A 100 -33.67 9.29 1.13
N THR A 101 -32.77 8.38 1.49
CA THR A 101 -33.08 6.97 1.69
C THR A 101 -33.38 6.58 3.15
N ALA A 102 -33.48 7.55 4.06
CA ALA A 102 -33.70 7.28 5.49
C ALA A 102 -35.17 6.98 5.84
N GLY A 103 -36.06 6.92 4.85
CA GLY A 103 -37.48 6.61 5.05
C GLY A 103 -38.26 6.54 3.74
N ALA A 104 -39.55 6.24 3.85
CA ALA A 104 -40.44 6.09 2.70
C ALA A 104 -40.47 7.37 1.82
N PRO A 105 -40.57 7.24 0.48
CA PRO A 105 -40.74 6.00 -0.27
C PRO A 105 -39.43 5.27 -0.63
N TYR A 106 -38.27 5.81 -0.26
CA TYR A 106 -36.95 5.35 -0.73
C TYR A 106 -36.11 4.68 0.37
N ASP A 107 -36.74 4.03 1.35
CA ASP A 107 -36.07 3.44 2.52
C ASP A 107 -35.04 2.37 2.09
N SER A 108 -33.77 2.79 2.04
CA SER A 108 -32.64 2.01 1.55
C SER A 108 -31.38 2.41 2.33
N LYS A 109 -30.66 1.42 2.82
CA LYS A 109 -29.44 1.64 3.61
C LYS A 109 -28.53 0.44 3.50
N VAL A 110 -27.24 0.71 3.57
CA VAL A 110 -26.23 -0.33 3.68
C VAL A 110 -25.63 -0.35 5.08
N THR A 111 -25.22 -1.52 5.55
CA THR A 111 -24.51 -1.66 6.82
C THR A 111 -23.07 -2.05 6.56
N LEU A 112 -22.14 -1.19 6.94
CA LEU A 112 -20.71 -1.47 6.88
C LEU A 112 -20.22 -1.87 8.27
N THR A 113 -19.66 -3.06 8.39
CA THR A 113 -19.13 -3.58 9.66
C THR A 113 -17.63 -3.31 9.75
N GLY A 114 -17.25 -2.41 10.67
CA GLY A 114 -15.86 -2.13 11.00
C GLY A 114 -15.27 -3.24 11.88
N LEU A 115 -14.31 -4.00 11.36
CA LEU A 115 -13.57 -5.02 12.10
C LEU A 115 -12.32 -4.46 12.75
N ALA A 116 -11.84 -5.15 13.79
CA ALA A 116 -10.55 -4.81 14.40
C ALA A 116 -9.41 -4.93 13.37
N PRO A 117 -8.50 -3.95 13.28
CA PRO A 117 -7.35 -4.02 12.37
C PRO A 117 -6.51 -5.28 12.61
N VAL A 118 -5.99 -5.84 11.52
CA VAL A 118 -5.03 -6.95 11.60
C VAL A 118 -3.72 -6.44 12.16
N ARG A 119 -3.21 -7.11 13.19
CA ARG A 119 -1.86 -6.90 13.73
C ARG A 119 -0.91 -7.96 13.19
N TYR A 120 0.28 -7.52 12.82
CA TYR A 120 1.35 -8.38 12.34
C TYR A 120 2.46 -8.49 13.38
N THR A 121 3.01 -9.69 13.51
CA THR A 121 4.15 -10.06 14.34
C THR A 121 5.17 -10.82 13.49
N LEU A 122 6.37 -11.11 14.00
CA LEU A 122 7.38 -11.86 13.26
C LEU A 122 6.89 -13.25 12.82
N ASP A 123 6.05 -13.91 13.62
CA ASP A 123 5.46 -15.22 13.30
C ASP A 123 4.50 -15.17 12.10
N ASP A 124 4.05 -13.98 11.71
CA ASP A 124 3.17 -13.78 10.56
C ASP A 124 3.95 -13.57 9.25
N LEU A 125 5.27 -13.42 9.33
CA LEU A 125 6.13 -13.08 8.21
C LEU A 125 6.78 -14.34 7.63
N ASN A 126 6.88 -14.37 6.29
CA ASN A 126 7.62 -15.40 5.58
C ASN A 126 8.73 -14.74 4.76
N LEU A 127 9.98 -14.97 5.14
CA LEU A 127 11.14 -14.51 4.38
C LEU A 127 11.70 -15.69 3.57
N ASN A 128 11.52 -15.67 2.25
CA ASN A 128 12.03 -16.70 1.37
C ASN A 128 13.29 -16.21 0.65
N LYS A 129 14.34 -17.03 0.63
CA LYS A 129 15.56 -16.78 -0.11
C LYS A 129 15.47 -17.43 -1.48
N ASP A 130 15.79 -16.67 -2.53
CA ASP A 130 15.88 -17.16 -3.90
C ASP A 130 17.29 -17.69 -4.24
N ASN A 131 17.43 -18.24 -5.44
CA ASN A 131 18.71 -18.75 -5.93
C ASN A 131 19.75 -17.64 -6.03
N THR A 132 21.00 -17.98 -5.70
CA THR A 132 22.13 -17.09 -5.90
C THR A 132 22.42 -16.92 -7.39
N VAL A 133 22.55 -15.69 -7.84
CA VAL A 133 23.08 -15.32 -9.15
C VAL A 133 24.50 -14.81 -8.95
N SER A 134 25.43 -15.15 -9.84
CA SER A 134 26.84 -14.75 -9.70
C SER A 134 27.47 -14.39 -11.03
N GLY A 135 28.53 -13.60 -10.98
CA GLY A 135 29.32 -13.24 -12.14
C GLY A 135 30.67 -12.67 -11.79
N THR A 136 31.33 -12.06 -12.77
CA THR A 136 32.65 -11.46 -12.63
C THR A 136 32.66 -10.05 -13.20
N LEU A 137 33.42 -9.15 -12.58
CA LEU A 137 33.69 -7.80 -13.06
C LEU A 137 35.19 -7.53 -13.15
N ASN A 138 35.59 -6.73 -14.12
CA ASN A 138 36.98 -6.32 -14.29
C ASN A 138 37.15 -4.91 -13.73
N VAL A 139 37.90 -4.78 -12.63
CA VAL A 139 38.19 -3.51 -11.97
C VAL A 139 39.70 -3.40 -11.80
N ASP A 140 40.29 -2.31 -12.28
CA ASP A 140 41.71 -1.98 -12.10
C ASP A 140 42.68 -3.15 -12.42
N ASN A 141 42.46 -3.80 -13.58
CA ASN A 141 43.21 -4.96 -14.07
C ASN A 141 43.10 -6.23 -13.20
N SER A 142 42.12 -6.29 -12.30
CA SER A 142 41.77 -7.46 -11.50
C SER A 142 40.37 -7.95 -11.84
N THR A 143 40.16 -9.26 -11.70
CA THR A 143 38.83 -9.86 -11.79
C THR A 143 38.29 -10.02 -10.38
N VAL A 144 37.08 -9.50 -10.17
CA VAL A 144 36.34 -9.58 -8.91
C VAL A 144 35.11 -10.43 -9.16
N ASP A 145 34.93 -11.44 -8.33
CA ASP A 145 33.72 -12.24 -8.34
C ASP A 145 32.63 -11.52 -7.56
N TRP A 146 31.39 -11.66 -8.01
CA TRP A 146 30.24 -11.13 -7.32
C TRP A 146 29.11 -12.16 -7.23
N ALA A 147 28.32 -12.05 -6.17
CA ALA A 147 27.13 -12.86 -5.96
C ALA A 147 25.96 -11.98 -5.47
N GLN A 148 24.77 -12.30 -5.96
CA GLN A 148 23.52 -11.65 -5.60
C GLN A 148 22.58 -12.71 -5.03
N GLN A 149 21.91 -12.37 -3.93
CA GLN A 149 20.89 -13.21 -3.31
C GLN A 149 19.68 -12.33 -2.98
N ASN A 150 18.55 -12.61 -3.64
CA ASN A 150 17.30 -11.93 -3.32
C ASN A 150 16.54 -12.66 -2.21
N TYR A 151 15.88 -11.88 -1.36
CA TYR A 151 14.95 -12.36 -0.34
C TYR A 151 13.59 -11.70 -0.56
N TYR A 152 12.52 -12.47 -0.44
CA TYR A 152 11.15 -12.00 -0.62
C TYR A 152 10.37 -12.18 0.66
N LEU A 153 9.97 -11.06 1.24
CA LEU A 153 9.13 -11.01 2.42
C LEU A 153 7.65 -10.96 2.02
N THR A 154 6.89 -11.93 2.50
CA THR A 154 5.41 -11.95 2.42
C THR A 154 4.82 -12.16 3.81
N THR A 155 3.49 -12.15 3.93
CA THR A 155 2.80 -12.51 5.18
C THR A 155 1.93 -13.75 4.98
N ASN A 156 1.61 -14.44 6.06
CA ASN A 156 0.66 -15.56 6.04
C ASN A 156 -0.81 -15.14 6.21
N LYS A 157 -1.09 -13.85 6.50
CA LYS A 157 -2.46 -13.33 6.70
C LYS A 157 -3.01 -12.75 5.41
N HIS A 158 -2.36 -11.73 4.87
CA HIS A 158 -2.82 -11.00 3.69
C HIS A 158 -1.66 -10.60 2.76
N GLU A 159 -1.94 -10.55 1.47
CA GLU A 159 -0.98 -10.12 0.44
C GLU A 159 -0.54 -8.67 0.67
N LEU A 160 0.77 -8.41 0.49
CA LEU A 160 1.34 -7.08 0.57
C LEU A 160 1.05 -6.27 -0.71
N ARG A 161 0.83 -4.97 -0.56
CA ARG A 161 0.58 -4.06 -1.69
C ARG A 161 1.53 -2.89 -1.78
N LYS A 162 2.08 -2.46 -0.66
CA LYS A 162 2.96 -1.30 -0.60
C LYS A 162 3.93 -1.47 0.57
N VAL A 163 5.10 -0.85 0.43
CA VAL A 163 6.02 -0.61 1.52
C VAL A 163 6.39 0.87 1.55
N ASP A 164 6.50 1.44 2.75
CA ASP A 164 7.24 2.67 3.00
C ASP A 164 8.56 2.31 3.69
N LEU A 165 9.68 2.80 3.14
CA LEU A 165 11.02 2.50 3.61
C LEU A 165 11.57 3.69 4.40
N TYR A 166 12.36 3.41 5.45
CA TYR A 166 12.92 4.41 6.33
C TYR A 166 14.34 4.06 6.77
N GLY A 167 15.13 5.10 7.05
CA GLY A 167 16.48 4.99 7.58
C GLY A 167 17.35 4.04 6.75
N TYR A 168 17.48 4.37 5.48
CA TYR A 168 18.38 3.76 4.51
C TYR A 168 19.37 4.79 3.99
N ASP A 169 20.48 4.33 3.42
CA ASP A 169 21.43 5.20 2.75
C ASP A 169 20.82 5.71 1.42
N ASN A 170 20.81 7.02 1.23
CA ASN A 170 20.36 7.66 -0.01
C ASN A 170 21.44 7.68 -1.10
N GLY A 171 22.61 7.11 -0.83
CA GLY A 171 23.77 7.10 -1.71
C GLY A 171 24.54 8.43 -1.66
N SER A 172 25.84 8.35 -1.37
CA SER A 172 26.78 9.48 -1.51
C SER A 172 27.46 9.50 -2.89
N ASP A 173 27.59 8.33 -3.50
CA ASP A 173 28.13 8.09 -4.84
C ASP A 173 26.92 7.65 -5.67
N ASN A 174 26.77 8.07 -6.93
CA ASN A 174 25.45 8.29 -7.56
C ASN A 174 24.95 7.14 -8.50
N PRO A 175 24.00 6.26 -8.10
CA PRO A 175 23.76 5.71 -6.76
C PRO A 175 24.20 4.23 -6.65
N PRO A 176 25.40 3.88 -6.15
CA PRO A 176 25.68 2.49 -5.79
C PRO A 176 25.11 2.05 -4.42
N ARG A 177 24.57 2.94 -3.58
CA ARG A 177 24.06 2.58 -2.24
C ARG A 177 22.65 3.08 -1.90
N GLU A 178 21.92 3.60 -2.88
CA GLU A 178 20.52 3.99 -2.66
C GLU A 178 19.70 2.79 -2.20
N PHE A 179 18.88 2.99 -1.16
CA PHE A 179 18.12 1.94 -0.47
C PHE A 179 18.97 0.88 0.23
N SER A 180 20.27 1.10 0.42
CA SER A 180 21.07 0.18 1.21
C SER A 180 20.82 0.38 2.70
N THR A 181 20.79 -0.73 3.43
CA THR A 181 20.54 -0.74 4.88
C THR A 181 21.79 -1.13 5.67
N CYS A 182 22.75 -1.79 5.03
CA CYS A 182 24.03 -2.14 5.62
C CYS A 182 25.10 -2.32 4.54
N PHE A 183 26.35 -1.97 4.87
CA PHE A 183 27.50 -2.51 4.16
C PHE A 183 28.62 -2.91 5.13
N VAL A 184 29.24 -4.05 4.85
CA VAL A 184 30.28 -4.64 5.69
C VAL A 184 31.49 -5.02 4.83
N PRO A 185 32.60 -4.28 4.94
CA PRO A 185 33.87 -4.75 4.45
C PRO A 185 34.51 -5.68 5.50
N VAL A 186 34.74 -6.93 5.12
CA VAL A 186 35.61 -7.89 5.83
C VAL A 186 36.78 -8.19 4.89
N ALA A 187 37.96 -8.57 5.42
CA ALA A 187 39.14 -8.77 4.59
C ALA A 187 38.87 -9.73 3.40
N GLY A 188 38.75 -9.18 2.19
CA GLY A 188 38.45 -9.92 0.97
C GLY A 188 36.96 -10.14 0.67
N LEU A 189 36.03 -9.48 1.37
CA LEU A 189 34.60 -9.56 1.10
C LEU A 189 33.90 -8.22 1.40
N LEU A 190 33.06 -7.77 0.48
CA LEU A 190 32.16 -6.66 0.65
C LEU A 190 30.72 -7.16 0.53
N GLY A 191 29.97 -7.15 1.62
CA GLY A 191 28.53 -7.40 1.64
C GLY A 191 27.75 -6.09 1.70
N ILE A 192 26.73 -5.93 0.86
CA ILE A 192 25.81 -4.79 0.87
C ILE A 192 24.38 -5.33 0.87
N PHE A 193 23.54 -4.83 1.78
CA PHE A 193 22.12 -5.16 1.83
C PHE A 193 21.28 -4.01 1.32
N TYR A 194 20.31 -4.34 0.48
CA TYR A 194 19.32 -3.41 -0.07
C TYR A 194 17.91 -3.89 0.25
N PHE A 195 16.98 -2.94 0.31
CA PHE A 195 15.54 -3.22 0.35
C PHE A 195 14.76 -2.33 -0.62
N TRP A 196 14.06 -2.93 -1.58
CA TRP A 196 13.54 -2.18 -2.72
C TRP A 196 12.10 -1.74 -2.48
N PRO A 197 11.70 -0.55 -2.96
CA PRO A 197 10.29 -0.21 -3.05
C PRO A 197 9.55 -1.31 -3.84
N MET A 198 8.39 -1.73 -3.35
CA MET A 198 7.57 -2.70 -4.07
C MET A 198 7.15 -2.12 -5.42
N GLY A 199 7.25 -2.93 -6.47
CA GLY A 199 6.96 -2.50 -7.83
C GLY A 199 7.04 -3.63 -8.84
N THR A 200 7.09 -3.26 -10.12
CA THR A 200 7.39 -4.21 -11.19
C THR A 200 8.84 -4.64 -11.15
N GLU A 201 9.12 -5.81 -11.72
CA GLU A 201 10.49 -6.25 -11.98
C GLU A 201 11.28 -5.18 -12.74
N GLU A 202 12.51 -4.94 -12.29
CA GLU A 202 13.39 -3.95 -12.90
C GLU A 202 14.87 -4.32 -12.69
N LYS A 203 15.73 -3.67 -13.48
CA LYS A 203 17.18 -3.73 -13.29
C LYS A 203 17.66 -2.57 -12.43
N ARG A 204 18.56 -2.87 -11.50
CA ARG A 204 19.22 -1.87 -10.64
C ARG A 204 20.73 -2.00 -10.71
N THR A 205 21.40 -0.88 -10.88
CA THR A 205 22.85 -0.79 -10.66
C THR A 205 23.11 -0.70 -9.17
N VAL A 206 23.90 -1.63 -8.63
CA VAL A 206 24.24 -1.71 -7.20
C VAL A 206 25.76 -1.80 -7.02
N GLY A 207 26.25 -1.49 -5.81
CA GLY A 207 27.64 -1.71 -5.43
C GLY A 207 28.28 -0.54 -4.67
N THR A 208 29.56 -0.27 -4.90
CA THR A 208 30.20 0.97 -4.43
C THR A 208 31.44 1.30 -5.25
N GLY A 209 31.68 2.59 -5.49
CA GLY A 209 32.79 3.06 -6.33
C GLY A 209 32.83 2.38 -7.70
N ASN A 210 33.96 1.74 -8.03
CA ASN A 210 34.15 1.00 -9.28
C ASN A 210 33.58 -0.43 -9.25
N TYR A 211 33.12 -0.91 -8.09
CA TYR A 211 32.60 -2.25 -7.91
C TYR A 211 31.08 -2.23 -8.05
N THR A 212 30.61 -2.13 -9.29
CA THR A 212 29.18 -2.09 -9.59
C THR A 212 28.78 -3.14 -10.61
N THR A 213 27.53 -3.59 -10.50
CA THR A 213 26.91 -4.50 -11.47
C THR A 213 25.42 -4.21 -11.57
N GLU A 214 24.80 -4.63 -12.66
CA GLU A 214 23.35 -4.64 -12.80
C GLU A 214 22.78 -5.94 -12.24
N ILE A 215 21.72 -5.82 -11.48
CA ILE A 215 20.97 -6.94 -10.89
C ILE A 215 19.49 -6.83 -11.21
N ASP A 216 18.79 -7.97 -11.27
CA ASP A 216 17.34 -8.02 -11.37
C ASP A 216 16.73 -8.00 -9.96
N VAL A 217 15.75 -7.13 -9.74
CA VAL A 217 15.03 -6.96 -8.47
C VAL A 217 13.52 -6.94 -8.71
N ASN A 218 12.73 -7.10 -7.64
CA ASN A 218 11.26 -7.05 -7.68
C ASN A 218 10.60 -8.07 -8.64
N GLN A 219 11.23 -9.23 -8.84
CA GLN A 219 10.68 -10.35 -9.64
C GLN A 219 9.36 -10.92 -9.06
N ARG A 220 8.98 -10.54 -7.83
CA ARG A 220 7.73 -10.92 -7.17
C ARG A 220 6.94 -9.68 -6.77
N SER A 221 5.83 -9.43 -7.45
CA SER A 221 4.97 -8.25 -7.21
C SER A 221 4.15 -8.31 -5.91
N ASP A 222 4.05 -9.49 -5.29
CA ASP A 222 3.33 -9.75 -4.05
C ASP A 222 4.22 -9.66 -2.79
N ALA A 223 5.50 -9.31 -2.95
CA ALA A 223 6.50 -9.37 -1.89
C ALA A 223 7.38 -8.12 -1.81
N LEU A 224 7.88 -7.83 -0.61
CA LEU A 224 8.98 -6.88 -0.44
C LEU A 224 10.30 -7.58 -0.79
N CYS A 225 11.04 -7.02 -1.75
CA CYS A 225 12.32 -7.54 -2.19
C CYS A 225 13.47 -6.94 -1.37
N PHE A 226 14.30 -7.80 -0.82
CA PHE A 226 15.62 -7.46 -0.29
C PHE A 226 16.68 -8.10 -1.15
N THR A 227 17.87 -7.52 -1.18
CA THR A 227 19.02 -8.09 -1.91
C THR A 227 20.24 -8.04 -1.02
N HIS A 228 20.90 -9.19 -0.85
CA HIS A 228 22.28 -9.24 -0.38
C HIS A 228 23.20 -9.31 -1.60
N MET A 229 24.07 -8.32 -1.73
CA MET A 229 25.06 -8.21 -2.78
C MET A 229 26.45 -8.43 -2.19
N GLU A 230 27.18 -9.39 -2.71
CA GLU A 230 28.51 -9.78 -2.29
C GLU A 230 29.52 -9.50 -3.40
N PHE A 231 30.66 -8.92 -3.05
CA PHE A 231 31.82 -8.81 -3.91
C PHE A 231 33.07 -9.39 -3.21
N ILE A 232 33.79 -10.27 -3.89
CA ILE A 232 34.87 -11.08 -3.32
C ILE A 232 36.24 -10.51 -3.73
N ALA A 233 37.24 -10.71 -2.89
CA ALA A 233 38.62 -10.27 -3.07
C ALA A 233 38.80 -8.74 -3.12
N ILE A 234 37.88 -8.00 -2.49
CA ILE A 234 37.97 -6.55 -2.34
C ILE A 234 38.57 -6.18 -0.98
N LEU A 235 39.42 -5.14 -0.98
CA LEU A 235 39.86 -4.43 0.22
C LEU A 235 39.42 -2.97 0.11
N LEU A 236 38.35 -2.61 0.82
CA LEU A 236 37.94 -1.21 0.98
C LEU A 236 38.53 -0.65 2.27
N SER A 237 38.86 0.65 2.24
CA SER A 237 39.26 1.42 3.42
C SER A 237 38.07 2.03 4.18
N GLU A 238 36.84 1.67 3.80
CA GLU A 238 35.62 2.16 4.45
C GLU A 238 35.32 1.37 5.72
N ASN A 239 34.74 2.04 6.72
CA ASN A 239 34.26 1.37 7.94
C ASN A 239 32.92 0.71 7.66
N ARG A 240 32.55 -0.28 8.49
CA ARG A 240 31.19 -0.84 8.49
C ARG A 240 30.15 0.24 8.69
N HIS A 241 29.00 0.08 8.07
CA HIS A 241 27.88 1.00 8.19
C HIS A 241 26.58 0.24 8.33
N TYR A 242 25.73 0.76 9.20
CA TYR A 242 24.37 0.27 9.45
C TYR A 242 23.43 1.46 9.42
N SER A 243 22.39 1.36 8.61
CA SER A 243 21.25 2.27 8.64
C SER A 243 20.15 1.64 9.50
N GLU A 244 19.11 2.42 9.82
CA GLU A 244 17.98 1.93 10.63
C GLU A 244 17.32 0.69 10.00
N GLY A 245 17.14 0.69 8.67
CA GLY A 245 16.52 -0.41 7.95
C GLY A 245 15.04 -0.63 8.31
N ARG A 246 14.35 0.40 8.81
CA ARG A 246 12.94 0.32 9.19
C ARG A 246 12.05 0.33 7.95
N PHE A 247 11.02 -0.49 7.94
CA PHE A 247 10.02 -0.49 6.88
C PHE A 247 8.62 -0.69 7.44
N THR A 248 7.62 -0.08 6.80
CA THR A 248 6.21 -0.28 7.08
C THR A 248 5.52 -0.81 5.84
N PHE A 249 4.99 -2.02 5.87
CA PHE A 249 4.19 -2.55 4.77
C PHE A 249 2.70 -2.26 4.98
N TYR A 250 1.96 -2.30 3.88
CA TYR A 250 0.51 -2.25 3.82
C TYR A 250 0.01 -3.48 3.08
N ASP A 251 -0.92 -4.20 3.68
CA ASP A 251 -1.59 -5.31 3.01
C ASP A 251 -2.68 -4.81 2.03
N ARG A 252 -3.31 -5.75 1.32
CA ARG A 252 -4.42 -5.47 0.38
C ARG A 252 -5.64 -4.77 0.98
N PHE A 253 -5.73 -4.69 2.30
CA PHE A 253 -6.78 -3.99 3.04
C PHE A 253 -6.27 -2.76 3.80
N GLY A 254 -5.00 -2.38 3.60
CA GLY A 254 -4.39 -1.23 4.26
C GLY A 254 -4.05 -1.46 5.74
N ASN A 255 -4.10 -2.70 6.24
CA ASN A 255 -3.51 -2.98 7.56
C ASN A 255 -1.99 -2.89 7.46
N ILE A 256 -1.37 -2.47 8.55
CA ILE A 256 0.06 -2.14 8.57
C ILE A 256 0.85 -3.07 9.48
N GLY A 257 2.09 -3.32 9.08
CA GLY A 257 3.13 -3.93 9.93
C GLY A 257 4.42 -3.13 9.80
N THR A 258 5.08 -2.86 10.93
CA THR A 258 6.35 -2.13 10.97
C THR A 258 7.42 -3.02 11.57
N PHE A 259 8.53 -3.15 10.86
CA PHE A 259 9.64 -4.05 11.18
C PHE A 259 10.97 -3.42 10.74
N TRP A 260 12.08 -4.09 11.06
CA TRP A 260 13.43 -3.67 10.71
C TRP A 260 14.17 -4.80 10.02
N SER A 261 15.08 -4.45 9.10
CA SER A 261 16.06 -5.40 8.57
C SER A 261 17.22 -5.56 9.55
N GLY A 262 17.54 -6.80 9.91
CA GLY A 262 18.75 -7.17 10.65
C GLY A 262 19.67 -8.08 9.85
N TYR A 263 20.80 -8.42 10.43
CA TYR A 263 21.83 -9.23 9.77
C TYR A 263 22.52 -10.16 10.76
N LYS A 264 22.69 -11.42 10.37
CA LYS A 264 23.36 -12.46 11.15
C LYS A 264 24.46 -13.15 10.34
N ASP A 265 25.11 -14.13 10.96
CA ASP A 265 26.14 -14.98 10.34
C ASP A 265 27.25 -14.14 9.69
N ALA A 266 27.92 -13.32 10.50
CA ALA A 266 28.93 -12.37 10.03
C ALA A 266 28.39 -11.33 9.05
N TYR A 267 27.12 -10.94 9.21
CA TYR A 267 26.42 -10.00 8.34
C TYR A 267 26.33 -10.50 6.90
N THR A 268 26.09 -11.80 6.70
CA THR A 268 25.90 -12.40 5.36
C THR A 268 24.50 -12.93 5.13
N VAL A 269 23.68 -12.99 6.18
CA VAL A 269 22.30 -13.49 6.10
C VAL A 269 21.35 -12.41 6.62
N LEU A 270 20.37 -12.06 5.79
CA LEU A 270 19.28 -11.15 6.16
C LEU A 270 18.36 -11.80 7.19
N GLU A 271 17.91 -10.99 8.15
CA GLU A 271 16.80 -11.32 9.04
C GLU A 271 15.85 -10.14 9.20
N ILE A 272 14.65 -10.40 9.73
CA ILE A 272 13.65 -9.39 10.03
C ILE A 272 13.45 -9.34 11.53
N LEU A 273 13.43 -8.12 12.08
CA LEU A 273 13.35 -7.82 13.50
C LEU A 273 12.12 -6.97 13.82
N ASP A 274 11.65 -7.07 15.07
CA ASP A 274 10.59 -6.24 15.64
C ASP A 274 11.13 -5.01 16.40
N HIS A 275 12.45 -4.82 16.36
CA HIS A 275 13.19 -3.71 16.93
C HIS A 275 14.32 -3.28 15.98
N LYS A 276 14.88 -2.10 16.22
CA LYS A 276 16.01 -1.59 15.45
C LYS A 276 17.22 -2.49 15.67
N PHE A 277 17.90 -2.86 14.58
CA PHE A 277 19.14 -3.63 14.63
C PHE A 277 20.23 -2.92 15.46
N GLU A 278 20.85 -3.66 16.37
CA GLU A 278 22.03 -3.30 17.13
C GLU A 278 23.15 -4.33 16.88
N ASP A 279 24.42 -3.93 16.99
CA ASP A 279 25.56 -4.80 16.65
C ASP A 279 25.57 -6.11 17.46
N GLU A 280 25.01 -6.09 18.68
CA GLU A 280 24.86 -7.27 19.53
C GLU A 280 23.90 -8.33 18.97
N ASP A 281 22.97 -7.94 18.10
CA ASP A 281 22.02 -8.85 17.45
C ASP A 281 22.73 -9.76 16.43
N SER A 282 23.87 -9.32 15.89
CA SER A 282 24.62 -10.05 14.85
C SER A 282 25.18 -11.41 15.29
N GLY A 283 25.17 -11.69 16.60
CA GLY A 283 25.77 -12.89 17.20
C GLY A 283 27.30 -12.90 17.18
N TYR A 284 27.95 -11.83 16.70
CA TYR A 284 29.38 -11.62 16.87
C TYR A 284 29.64 -11.03 18.25
N MET A 285 30.09 -11.87 19.19
CA MET A 285 30.67 -11.35 20.43
C MET A 285 31.94 -10.55 20.09
N THR A 286 31.98 -9.31 20.59
CA THR A 286 33.14 -8.42 20.51
C THR A 286 34.32 -8.94 21.32
#